data_AF-A0A0H1R0F1-F1
#
_entry.id   AF-A0A0H1R0F1-F1
#
_cell.length_a   1.000
_cell.length_b   1.000
_cell.length_c   1.000
_cell.angle_alpha   90.00
_cell.angle_beta   90.00
_cell.angle_gamma   90.00
#
_symmetry.space_group_name_H-M   'P 1'
#
loop_
_entity.id
_entity.type
_entity.pdbx_description
1 polymer ?
#
loop_
_entity_poly.entity_id
_entity_poly.type
_entity_poly.pdbx_seq_one_letter_code
_entity_poly.pdbx_strand_id
1 'polypeptide(L)'
;MQTTIERRGVREEDNAEVRELMYAMLNGDTYTSLQAVNALGALGAPAVGPLVRTLLAVDNDARWTVAMALARTGAEAVEPLVGVILVADDDIKNPAIWALAEIGDQRAVDPLVGALRTSRSECCRALTAAALLKLGDPAGIAEVEKEFEQSGEGFRGLAMEAFEGT
;
A
#
# COMPACT_ATOMS: atom_id res chain seq x y z
N MET A 1 41.70 21.91 4.94
CA MET A 1 40.59 21.59 5.86
C MET A 1 39.39 22.43 5.46
N GLN A 2 38.46 21.83 4.74
CA GLN A 2 37.15 22.29 4.22
C GLN A 2 36.86 21.22 3.16
N THR A 3 35.82 20.38 3.21
CA THR A 3 34.38 20.68 3.17
C THR A 3 33.64 19.40 3.61
N THR A 4 32.84 19.40 4.67
CA THR A 4 32.03 18.21 5.05
C THR A 4 30.64 18.55 5.63
N ILE A 5 30.26 19.84 5.70
CA ILE A 5 29.07 20.24 6.47
C ILE A 5 27.77 20.20 5.63
N GLU A 6 27.83 20.20 4.30
CA GLU A 6 26.63 20.31 3.45
C GLU A 6 25.78 19.02 3.36
N ARG A 7 26.32 17.84 3.66
CA ARG A 7 25.54 16.57 3.61
C ARG A 7 24.67 16.31 4.84
N ARG A 8 24.83 17.08 5.92
CA ARG A 8 24.14 16.83 7.20
C ARG A 8 22.86 17.68 7.37
N GLY A 9 22.82 18.90 6.82
CA GLY A 9 21.64 19.78 6.87
C GLY A 9 20.47 19.27 6.02
N VAL A 10 20.76 18.86 4.77
CA VAL A 10 19.74 18.34 3.83
C VAL A 10 19.04 17.09 4.38
N ARG A 11 19.77 16.19 5.05
CA ARG A 11 19.21 14.93 5.58
C ARG A 11 18.35 15.08 6.84
N GLU A 12 18.49 16.19 7.57
CA GLU A 12 17.67 16.50 8.76
C GLU A 12 16.42 17.31 8.37
N GLU A 13 16.53 18.19 7.37
CA GLU A 13 15.40 18.95 6.80
C GLU A 13 14.44 18.05 6.00
N ASP A 14 14.96 17.12 5.18
CA ASP A 14 14.13 16.12 4.47
C ASP A 14 13.32 15.25 5.45
N ASN A 15 13.84 15.05 6.67
CA ASN A 15 13.16 14.30 7.73
C ASN A 15 12.13 15.19 8.46
N ALA A 16 12.41 16.49 8.63
CA ALA A 16 11.47 17.42 9.22
C ALA A 16 10.25 17.65 8.31
N GLU A 17 10.46 17.88 7.01
CA GLU A 17 9.36 18.06 6.06
C GLU A 17 8.44 16.83 6.00
N VAL A 18 9.02 15.64 5.84
CA VAL A 18 8.24 14.39 5.84
C VAL A 18 7.45 14.24 7.14
N ARG A 19 8.03 14.57 8.29
CA ARG A 19 7.33 14.49 9.59
C ARG A 19 6.16 15.47 9.70
N GLU A 20 6.34 16.72 9.28
CA GLU A 20 5.27 17.72 9.32
C GLU A 20 4.12 17.34 8.37
N LEU A 21 4.44 16.87 7.16
CA LEU A 21 3.43 16.37 6.23
C LEU A 21 2.72 15.13 6.78
N MET A 22 3.42 14.20 7.43
CA MET A 22 2.78 13.06 8.09
C MET A 22 1.85 13.50 9.23
N TYR A 23 2.24 14.51 10.01
CA TYR A 23 1.38 15.06 11.05
C TYR A 23 0.11 15.69 10.44
N ALA A 24 0.26 16.48 9.38
CA ALA A 24 -0.86 17.10 8.67
C ALA A 24 -1.78 16.07 7.98
N MET A 25 -1.21 15.00 7.42
CA MET A 25 -1.95 13.88 6.83
C MET A 25 -2.88 13.21 7.84
N LEU A 26 -2.39 12.99 9.06
CA LEU A 26 -3.10 12.22 10.08
C LEU A 26 -4.06 13.06 10.94
N ASN A 27 -3.78 14.35 11.10
CA ASN A 27 -4.51 15.22 12.05
C ASN A 27 -5.20 16.42 11.38
N GLY A 28 -4.98 16.62 10.08
CA GLY A 28 -5.61 17.70 9.31
C GLY A 28 -7.07 17.41 9.00
N ASP A 29 -7.80 18.45 8.61
CA ASP A 29 -9.10 18.27 7.97
C ASP A 29 -8.97 17.55 6.61
N THR A 30 -10.09 17.16 6.00
CA THR A 30 -10.09 16.41 4.73
C THR A 30 -9.25 17.07 3.64
N TYR A 31 -9.29 18.41 3.55
CA TYR A 31 -8.52 19.15 2.55
C TYR A 31 -7.02 19.10 2.86
N THR A 32 -6.65 19.42 4.10
CA THR A 32 -5.26 19.45 4.58
C THR A 32 -4.62 18.07 4.50
N SER A 33 -5.36 17.04 4.89
CA SER A 33 -4.93 15.64 4.81
C SER A 33 -4.61 15.25 3.37
N LEU A 34 -5.51 15.57 2.42
CA LEU A 34 -5.29 15.27 1.00
C LEU A 34 -4.10 16.05 0.42
N GLN A 35 -3.91 17.32 0.78
CA GLN A 35 -2.72 18.08 0.36
C GLN A 35 -1.44 17.44 0.88
N ALA A 36 -1.42 17.01 2.13
CA ALA A 36 -0.28 16.34 2.73
C ALA A 36 0.02 14.99 2.06
N VAL A 37 -1.01 14.20 1.76
CA VAL A 37 -0.89 12.94 1.00
C VAL A 37 -0.28 13.18 -0.38
N ASN A 38 -0.71 14.22 -1.10
CA ASN A 38 -0.16 14.58 -2.40
C ASN A 38 1.31 14.99 -2.31
N ALA A 39 1.64 15.81 -1.31
CA ALA A 39 3.01 16.28 -1.09
C ALA A 39 3.94 15.11 -0.73
N LEU A 40 3.52 14.22 0.18
CA LEU A 40 4.26 13.00 0.53
C LEU A 40 4.47 12.10 -0.70
N GLY A 41 3.46 11.96 -1.56
CA GLY A 41 3.59 11.26 -2.83
C GLY A 41 4.63 11.89 -3.75
N ALA A 42 4.61 13.22 -3.90
CA ALA A 42 5.56 13.95 -4.72
C ALA A 42 7.01 13.87 -4.22
N LEU A 43 7.22 13.68 -2.91
CA LEU A 43 8.55 13.40 -2.36
C LEU A 43 9.07 12.02 -2.80
N GLY A 44 8.20 11.03 -2.93
CA GLY A 44 8.55 9.68 -3.39
C GLY A 44 9.36 8.90 -2.36
N ALA A 45 10.49 8.33 -2.78
CA ALA A 45 11.33 7.43 -1.98
C ALA A 45 11.63 7.88 -0.52
N PRO A 46 11.92 9.16 -0.23
CA PRO A 46 12.16 9.64 1.14
C PRO A 46 10.97 9.45 2.09
N ALA A 47 9.73 9.52 1.57
CA ALA A 47 8.51 9.35 2.35
C ALA A 47 8.16 7.88 2.62
N VAL A 48 8.62 6.94 1.78
CA VAL A 48 8.24 5.51 1.84
C VAL A 48 8.56 4.88 3.20
N GLY A 49 9.81 4.99 3.65
CA GLY A 49 10.24 4.36 4.91
C GLY A 49 9.45 4.86 6.14
N PRO A 50 9.30 6.18 6.34
CA PRO A 50 8.42 6.73 7.36
C PRO A 50 6.96 6.29 7.23
N LEU A 51 6.38 6.33 6.02
CA LEU A 51 4.99 5.93 5.79
C LEU A 51 4.75 4.44 6.10
N VAL A 52 5.65 3.54 5.72
CA VAL A 52 5.54 2.10 6.05
C VAL A 52 5.57 1.88 7.56
N ARG A 53 6.44 2.60 8.29
CA ARG A 53 6.45 2.52 9.76
C ARG A 53 5.15 3.02 10.38
N THR A 54 4.56 4.07 9.81
CA THR A 54 3.27 4.60 10.27
C THR A 54 2.13 3.66 9.95
N LEU A 55 2.12 3.02 8.77
CA LEU A 55 1.12 2.01 8.40
C LEU A 55 1.05 0.89 9.43
N LEU A 56 2.19 0.47 9.98
CA LEU A 56 2.30 -0.57 10.99
C LEU A 56 1.90 -0.13 12.41
N ALA A 57 1.85 1.19 12.69
CA ALA A 57 1.70 1.73 14.04
C ALA A 57 0.34 2.39 14.31
N VAL A 58 -0.35 2.86 13.26
CA VAL A 58 -1.63 3.59 13.39
C VAL A 58 -2.84 2.64 13.46
N ASP A 59 -3.98 3.19 13.86
CA ASP A 59 -5.28 2.51 13.88
C ASP A 59 -5.87 2.31 12.47
N ASN A 60 -6.99 1.57 12.38
CA ASN A 60 -7.54 1.09 11.12
C ASN A 60 -7.92 2.24 10.16
N ASP A 61 -8.58 3.29 10.66
CA ASP A 61 -9.04 4.41 9.83
C ASP A 61 -7.86 5.19 9.22
N ALA A 62 -6.81 5.44 10.02
CA ALA A 62 -5.62 6.13 9.55
C ALA A 62 -4.79 5.32 8.55
N ARG A 63 -4.85 3.98 8.58
CA ARG A 63 -4.06 3.12 7.67
C ARG A 63 -4.41 3.33 6.21
N TRP A 64 -5.68 3.53 5.88
CA TRP A 64 -6.11 3.77 4.49
C TRP A 64 -5.56 5.09 3.94
N THR A 65 -5.50 6.13 4.76
CA THR A 65 -4.88 7.41 4.39
C THR A 65 -3.37 7.24 4.16
N VAL A 66 -2.69 6.46 5.01
CA VAL A 66 -1.26 6.15 4.85
C VAL A 66 -1.01 5.31 3.59
N ALA A 67 -1.86 4.32 3.32
CA ALA A 67 -1.81 3.51 2.10
C ALA A 67 -2.00 4.36 0.85
N MET A 68 -2.90 5.35 0.87
CA MET A 68 -3.06 6.33 -0.22
C MET A 68 -1.80 7.16 -0.44
N ALA A 69 -1.12 7.60 0.62
CA ALA A 69 0.17 8.27 0.49
C ALA A 69 1.24 7.34 -0.12
N LEU A 70 1.33 6.10 0.36
CA LEU A 70 2.26 5.09 -0.19
C LEU A 70 1.99 4.81 -1.67
N ALA A 71 0.72 4.68 -2.07
CA ALA A 71 0.35 4.49 -3.47
C ALA A 71 0.86 5.65 -4.35
N ARG A 72 0.74 6.89 -3.87
CA ARG A 72 1.23 8.07 -4.59
C ARG A 72 2.75 8.20 -4.64
N THR A 73 3.48 7.55 -3.74
CA THR A 73 4.95 7.48 -3.84
C THR A 73 5.43 6.61 -4.99
N GLY A 74 4.59 5.72 -5.51
CA GLY A 74 4.86 4.93 -6.71
C GLY A 74 5.71 3.67 -6.47
N ALA A 75 6.53 3.34 -7.47
CA ALA A 75 7.24 2.06 -7.60
C ALA A 75 8.21 1.76 -6.43
N GLU A 76 8.68 2.80 -5.74
CA GLU A 76 9.57 2.72 -4.59
C GLU A 76 8.89 2.14 -3.34
N ALA A 77 7.55 2.20 -3.27
CA ALA A 77 6.79 1.59 -2.18
C ALA A 77 6.52 0.10 -2.38
N VAL A 78 6.76 -0.47 -3.56
CA VAL A 78 6.40 -1.86 -3.88
C VAL A 78 7.10 -2.87 -2.97
N GLU A 79 8.45 -2.86 -2.92
CA GLU A 79 9.19 -3.83 -2.09
C GLU A 79 8.88 -3.69 -0.60
N PRO A 80 8.80 -2.47 -0.02
CA PRO A 80 8.38 -2.32 1.36
C PRO A 80 6.95 -2.80 1.64
N LEU A 81 5.99 -2.52 0.76
CA LEU A 81 4.61 -2.98 0.88
C LEU A 81 4.49 -4.50 0.75
N VAL A 82 5.28 -5.11 -0.15
CA VAL A 82 5.41 -6.58 -0.23
C VAL A 82 5.91 -7.14 1.10
N GLY A 83 6.89 -6.50 1.73
CA GLY A 83 7.34 -6.86 3.08
C GLY A 83 6.22 -6.83 4.11
N VAL A 84 5.33 -5.84 4.05
CA VAL A 84 4.18 -5.70 4.96
C VAL A 84 3.17 -6.84 4.78
N ILE A 85 2.78 -7.16 3.54
CA ILE A 85 1.73 -8.17 3.31
C ILE A 85 2.15 -9.58 3.75
N LEU A 86 3.46 -9.86 3.81
CA LEU A 86 4.01 -11.16 4.19
C LEU A 86 4.03 -11.41 5.71
N VAL A 87 4.04 -10.34 6.53
CA VAL A 87 4.28 -10.47 7.99
C VAL A 87 3.18 -9.88 8.87
N ALA A 88 2.34 -9.00 8.32
CA ALA A 88 1.33 -8.30 9.11
C ALA A 88 0.03 -9.11 9.25
N ASP A 89 -0.89 -8.64 10.09
CA ASP A 89 -2.26 -9.14 10.18
C ASP A 89 -3.16 -8.47 9.13
N ASP A 90 -4.35 -9.02 8.90
CA ASP A 90 -5.21 -8.64 7.77
C ASP A 90 -5.64 -7.16 7.80
N ASP A 91 -5.79 -6.55 8.98
CA ASP A 91 -6.11 -5.12 9.13
C ASP A 91 -5.00 -4.18 8.61
N ILE A 92 -3.79 -4.69 8.44
CA ILE A 92 -2.64 -3.95 7.87
C ILE A 92 -2.40 -4.42 6.44
N LYS A 93 -2.56 -5.72 6.16
CA LYS A 93 -2.42 -6.26 4.80
C LYS A 93 -3.39 -5.60 3.84
N ASN A 94 -4.65 -5.40 4.23
CA ASN A 94 -5.67 -4.92 3.30
C ASN A 94 -5.32 -3.53 2.71
N PRO A 95 -5.00 -2.51 3.52
CA PRO A 95 -4.50 -1.24 2.99
C PRO A 95 -3.22 -1.38 2.15
N ALA A 96 -2.29 -2.27 2.53
CA ALA A 96 -1.06 -2.49 1.77
C ALA A 96 -1.30 -3.14 0.40
N ILE A 97 -2.19 -4.13 0.33
CA ILE A 97 -2.64 -4.79 -0.91
C ILE A 97 -3.30 -3.78 -1.83
N TRP A 98 -4.19 -2.94 -1.29
CA TRP A 98 -4.83 -1.88 -2.05
C TRP A 98 -3.79 -0.91 -2.62
N ALA A 99 -2.83 -0.46 -1.82
CA ALA A 99 -1.77 0.44 -2.30
C ALA A 99 -0.93 -0.20 -3.42
N LEU A 100 -0.60 -1.49 -3.32
CA LEU A 100 0.10 -2.22 -4.39
C LEU A 100 -0.71 -2.25 -5.70
N ALA A 101 -2.02 -2.43 -5.61
CA ALA A 101 -2.91 -2.40 -6.78
C ALA A 101 -2.97 -1.01 -7.42
N GLU A 102 -3.05 0.06 -6.61
CA GLU A 102 -3.03 1.44 -7.11
C GLU A 102 -1.69 1.82 -7.76
N ILE A 103 -0.57 1.29 -7.26
CA ILE A 103 0.75 1.52 -7.86
C ILE A 103 0.83 0.87 -9.26
N GLY A 104 0.18 -0.28 -9.46
CA GLY A 104 0.12 -0.93 -10.78
C GLY A 104 1.40 -1.67 -11.20
N ASP A 105 2.37 -1.84 -10.30
CA ASP A 105 3.66 -2.45 -10.61
C ASP A 105 3.57 -3.98 -10.58
N GLN A 106 3.98 -4.62 -11.68
CA GLN A 106 3.89 -6.05 -11.89
C GLN A 106 4.77 -6.87 -10.93
N ARG A 107 5.75 -6.25 -10.25
CA ARG A 107 6.52 -6.91 -9.18
C ARG A 107 5.65 -7.34 -8.00
N ALA A 108 4.46 -6.77 -7.84
CA ALA A 108 3.51 -7.15 -6.80
C ALA A 108 2.76 -8.46 -7.09
N VAL A 109 2.74 -8.95 -8.33
CA VAL A 109 1.89 -10.09 -8.75
C VAL A 109 2.24 -11.36 -7.99
N ASP A 110 3.50 -11.80 -8.02
CA ASP A 110 3.92 -13.04 -7.37
C ASP A 110 3.68 -13.01 -5.84
N PRO A 111 4.03 -11.94 -5.11
CA PRO A 111 3.68 -11.80 -3.70
C PRO A 111 2.17 -11.85 -3.43
N LEU A 112 1.35 -11.18 -4.25
CA LEU A 112 -0.10 -11.17 -4.09
C LEU A 112 -0.71 -12.56 -4.38
N VAL A 113 -0.21 -13.28 -5.39
CA VAL A 113 -0.58 -14.69 -5.62
C VAL A 113 -0.27 -15.55 -4.38
N GLY A 114 0.89 -15.34 -3.75
CA GLY A 114 1.25 -15.99 -2.49
C GLY A 114 0.28 -15.65 -1.35
N ALA A 115 -0.08 -14.38 -1.21
CA ALA A 115 -1.03 -13.92 -0.20
C ALA A 115 -2.43 -14.50 -0.41
N LEU A 116 -2.92 -14.56 -1.66
CA LEU A 116 -4.22 -15.14 -2.01
C LEU A 116 -4.33 -16.61 -1.59
N ARG A 117 -3.25 -17.38 -1.79
CA ARG A 117 -3.19 -18.82 -1.46
C ARG A 117 -3.07 -19.11 0.03
N THR A 118 -2.43 -18.21 0.79
CA THR A 118 -2.07 -18.46 2.19
C THR A 118 -2.98 -17.76 3.20
N SER A 119 -3.69 -16.71 2.77
CA SER A 119 -4.61 -15.99 3.63
C SER A 119 -5.80 -16.86 4.02
N ARG A 120 -6.21 -16.76 5.29
CA ARG A 120 -7.40 -17.45 5.83
C ARG A 120 -8.63 -16.54 5.87
N SER A 121 -8.45 -15.24 5.69
CA SER A 121 -9.53 -14.27 5.70
C SER A 121 -10.13 -14.14 4.31
N GLU A 122 -11.42 -14.41 4.17
CA GLU A 122 -12.13 -14.28 2.90
C GLU A 122 -12.09 -12.84 2.38
N CYS A 123 -12.21 -11.84 3.26
CA CYS A 123 -12.10 -10.44 2.88
C CYS A 123 -10.71 -10.11 2.33
N CYS A 124 -9.65 -10.59 3.00
CA CYS A 124 -8.28 -10.39 2.54
C CYS A 124 -8.03 -11.09 1.20
N ARG A 125 -8.51 -12.33 1.04
CA ARG A 125 -8.44 -13.06 -0.24
C ARG A 125 -9.20 -12.33 -1.35
N ALA A 126 -10.39 -11.82 -1.07
CA ALA A 126 -11.22 -11.11 -2.05
C ALA A 126 -10.56 -9.82 -2.53
N LEU A 127 -10.02 -9.03 -1.60
CA LEU A 127 -9.26 -7.83 -1.94
C LEU A 127 -7.97 -8.16 -2.70
N THR A 128 -7.28 -9.25 -2.34
CA THR A 128 -6.10 -9.71 -3.07
C THR A 128 -6.46 -10.14 -4.50
N ALA A 129 -7.58 -10.83 -4.68
CA ALA A 129 -8.09 -11.19 -5.99
C ALA A 129 -8.43 -9.95 -6.81
N ALA A 130 -9.14 -8.98 -6.24
CA ALA A 130 -9.41 -7.69 -6.88
C ALA A 130 -8.13 -6.96 -7.30
N ALA A 131 -7.12 -6.91 -6.42
CA ALA A 131 -5.83 -6.33 -6.73
C ALA A 131 -5.13 -7.02 -7.91
N LEU A 132 -5.11 -8.36 -7.93
CA LEU A 132 -4.54 -9.14 -9.04
C LEU A 132 -5.29 -8.90 -10.36
N LEU A 133 -6.62 -8.82 -10.33
CA LEU A 133 -7.43 -8.48 -11.50
C LEU A 133 -7.14 -7.06 -12.00
N LYS A 134 -6.96 -6.09 -11.09
CA LYS A 134 -6.62 -4.69 -11.42
C LYS A 134 -5.22 -4.57 -12.02
N LEU A 135 -4.26 -5.38 -11.56
CA LEU A 135 -2.91 -5.46 -12.15
C LEU A 135 -2.93 -6.08 -13.55
N GLY A 136 -3.89 -6.96 -13.84
CA GLY A 136 -4.12 -7.52 -15.17
C GLY A 136 -3.07 -8.52 -15.65
N ASP A 137 -2.17 -8.98 -14.78
CA ASP A 137 -1.17 -9.98 -15.14
C ASP A 137 -1.83 -11.35 -15.42
N PRO A 138 -1.48 -12.03 -16.53
CA PRO A 138 -2.07 -13.32 -16.85
C PRO A 138 -1.89 -14.39 -15.76
N ALA A 139 -0.77 -14.41 -15.03
CA ALA A 139 -0.55 -15.36 -13.96
C ALA A 139 -1.41 -15.04 -12.73
N GLY A 140 -1.58 -13.75 -12.42
CA GLY A 140 -2.49 -13.28 -11.38
C GLY A 140 -3.94 -13.63 -11.67
N ILE A 141 -4.40 -13.35 -12.90
CA ILE A 141 -5.76 -13.67 -13.37
C ILE A 141 -6.01 -15.18 -13.29
N ALA A 142 -5.09 -16.00 -13.81
CA ALA A 142 -5.22 -17.44 -13.81
C ALA A 142 -5.36 -18.01 -12.38
N GLU A 143 -4.63 -17.45 -11.41
CA GLU A 143 -4.79 -17.88 -10.02
C GLU A 143 -6.15 -17.47 -9.45
N VAL A 144 -6.63 -16.27 -9.74
CA VAL A 144 -7.97 -15.81 -9.30
C VAL A 144 -9.08 -16.70 -9.86
N GLU A 145 -9.02 -17.04 -11.15
CA GLU A 145 -9.99 -17.95 -11.79
C GLU A 145 -10.01 -19.32 -11.10
N LYS A 146 -8.83 -19.87 -10.85
CA LYS A 146 -8.68 -21.14 -10.12
C LYS A 146 -9.23 -21.06 -8.68
N GLU A 147 -9.09 -19.93 -7.99
CA GLU A 147 -9.65 -19.75 -6.65
C GLU A 147 -11.17 -19.55 -6.67
N PHE A 148 -11.73 -18.95 -7.72
CA PHE A 148 -13.19 -18.87 -7.93
C PHE A 148 -13.83 -20.25 -8.13
N GLU A 149 -13.17 -21.14 -8.85
CA GLU A 149 -13.63 -22.52 -9.02
C GLU A 149 -13.64 -23.30 -7.69
N GLN A 150 -12.66 -23.05 -6.82
CA GLN A 150 -12.50 -23.77 -5.55
C GLN A 150 -13.37 -23.22 -4.41
N SER A 151 -13.65 -21.91 -4.38
CA SER A 151 -14.21 -21.23 -3.20
C SER A 151 -15.72 -20.91 -3.30
N GLY A 152 -16.35 -21.18 -4.44
CA GLY A 152 -17.79 -20.96 -4.64
C GLY A 152 -18.21 -19.50 -4.85
N GLU A 153 -19.51 -19.28 -5.08
CA GLU A 153 -20.06 -17.99 -5.54
C GLU A 153 -19.90 -16.84 -4.53
N GLY A 154 -19.90 -17.12 -3.22
CA GLY A 154 -19.77 -16.10 -2.18
C GLY A 154 -18.44 -15.35 -2.24
N PHE A 155 -17.34 -16.10 -2.41
CA PHE A 155 -16.00 -15.53 -2.57
C PHE A 155 -15.90 -14.68 -3.86
N ARG A 156 -16.47 -15.18 -4.96
CA ARG A 156 -16.50 -14.46 -6.23
C ARG A 156 -17.24 -13.13 -6.11
N GLY A 157 -18.39 -13.10 -5.44
CA GLY A 157 -19.15 -11.87 -5.21
C GLY A 157 -18.32 -10.83 -4.46
N LEU A 158 -17.66 -11.22 -3.37
CA LEU A 158 -16.80 -10.33 -2.58
C LEU A 158 -15.62 -9.79 -3.40
N ALA A 159 -14.98 -10.64 -4.20
CA ALA A 159 -13.85 -10.23 -5.04
C ALA A 159 -14.27 -9.23 -6.12
N MET A 160 -15.43 -9.43 -6.74
CA MET A 160 -15.96 -8.52 -7.75
C MET A 160 -16.42 -7.19 -7.15
N GLU A 161 -17.06 -7.22 -5.98
CA GLU A 161 -17.42 -5.99 -5.25
C GLU A 161 -16.17 -5.18 -4.89
N ALA A 162 -15.13 -5.84 -4.38
CA ALA A 162 -13.85 -5.19 -4.08
C ALA A 162 -13.19 -4.62 -5.35
N PHE A 163 -13.30 -5.31 -6.48
CA PHE A 163 -12.74 -4.85 -7.76
C PHE A 163 -13.48 -3.63 -8.33
N GLU A 164 -14.82 -3.61 -8.23
CA GLU A 164 -15.64 -2.47 -8.68
C GLU A 164 -15.46 -1.22 -7.81
N GLY A 165 -15.08 -1.41 -6.54
CA GLY A 165 -14.81 -0.33 -5.59
C GLY A 165 -13.40 0.27 -5.65
N THR A 166 -12.50 -0.28 -6.48
CA THR A 166 -11.11 0.20 -6.67
C THR A 166 -10.92 0.97 -7.97
#